data_AF-R5JA02-F1
#
_entry.id   AF-R5JA02-F1
#
_cell.length_a   1.000
_cell.length_b   1.000
_cell.length_c   1.000
_cell.angle_alpha   90.00
_cell.angle_beta   90.00
_cell.angle_gamma   90.00
#
_symmetry.space_group_name_H-M   'P 1'
#
loop_
_entity.id
_entity.type
_entity.pdbx_description
1 polymer ?
#
loop_
_entity_poly.entity_id
_entity_poly.type
_entity_poly.pdbx_seq_one_letter_code
_entity_poly.pdbx_strand_id
1 'polypeptide(L)'
;MLNKNLIVNGEFKSGKTSGIIMPIVDGLIKSDKSLLFIDKKFEYYGNYASKLKKEGYEIKVLNFDVPMYSDSVNVLEVPYKYYKDGDKDKAYEIVSMIVSAIFPKDVNNDPFWTDSAISLVRGYILKLFELAKEDEINFLSVSRFLDTLDTESIKEIREFLLKDDNDAAKRDLISVLSAPYETRASIISVTRIQINKLVNYENKLNVISNEEFKLSDFLVTNDNKKHALFLVPKMEDSNNELVNMILAEAYQLCKNQNWYFILDNFDMLGKMNNFKGMFLSSSYRNIYMVIGTRDVDSLVNEYGKEIFQVCDVKNSKDLNVSNIDKMNTNFQMMSADLKEVLPNLKKKEIKTFDILDAMSK
;
A
#
# COMPACT_ATOMS: atom_id res chain seq x y z
N MET A 1 20.37 -2.70 19.61
CA MET A 1 19.01 -2.80 19.04
C MET A 1 18.78 -1.56 18.20
N LEU A 2 18.18 -1.69 17.01
CA LEU A 2 17.86 -0.52 16.19
C LEU A 2 16.73 0.28 16.86
N ASN A 3 17.03 1.50 17.30
CA ASN A 3 16.11 2.40 18.00
C ASN A 3 15.97 3.76 17.28
N LYS A 4 16.46 3.83 16.03
CA LYS A 4 16.41 5.00 15.15
C LYS A 4 16.28 4.51 13.71
N ASN A 5 15.73 5.33 12.83
CA ASN A 5 15.70 5.01 11.41
C ASN A 5 17.13 4.87 10.86
N LEU A 6 17.31 4.08 9.80
CA LEU A 6 18.61 3.86 9.18
C LEU A 6 18.49 3.96 7.66
N ILE A 7 19.40 4.71 7.04
CA ILE A 7 19.61 4.71 5.59
C ILE A 7 20.90 3.97 5.30
N VAL A 8 20.84 3.01 4.39
CA VAL A 8 21.98 2.22 3.91
C VAL A 8 22.21 2.57 2.44
N ASN A 9 23.30 3.29 2.17
CA ASN A 9 23.67 3.80 0.86
C ASN A 9 24.77 2.97 0.19
N GLY A 10 24.78 2.89 -1.13
CA GLY A 10 25.81 2.22 -1.92
C GLY A 10 25.34 1.76 -3.28
N GLU A 11 26.23 1.32 -4.16
CA GLU A 11 25.90 0.98 -5.55
C GLU A 11 25.30 -0.43 -5.73
N PHE A 12 24.79 -0.77 -6.91
CA PHE A 12 24.31 -2.12 -7.19
C PHE A 12 25.40 -3.18 -6.91
N LYS A 13 25.03 -4.32 -6.28
CA LYS A 13 25.95 -5.40 -5.86
C LYS A 13 27.03 -5.00 -4.84
N SER A 14 26.88 -3.89 -4.13
CA SER A 14 27.85 -3.46 -3.12
C SER A 14 27.79 -4.19 -1.77
N GLY A 15 26.95 -5.22 -1.63
CA GLY A 15 26.77 -5.95 -0.37
C GLY A 15 25.88 -5.26 0.68
N LYS A 16 25.12 -4.20 0.32
CA LYS A 16 24.17 -3.53 1.24
C LYS A 16 23.20 -4.50 1.92
N THR A 17 22.48 -5.27 1.10
CA THR A 17 21.43 -6.19 1.53
C THR A 17 22.02 -7.28 2.42
N SER A 18 22.97 -8.07 1.91
CA SER A 18 23.57 -9.19 2.64
C SER A 18 24.50 -8.79 3.79
N GLY A 19 25.25 -7.69 3.66
CA GLY A 19 26.28 -7.29 4.61
C GLY A 19 25.81 -6.33 5.70
N ILE A 20 24.71 -5.59 5.51
CA ILE A 20 24.22 -4.60 6.49
C ILE A 20 22.77 -4.89 6.88
N ILE A 21 21.86 -4.94 5.91
CA ILE A 21 20.41 -4.98 6.21
C ILE A 21 20.01 -6.35 6.77
N MET A 22 20.44 -7.45 6.15
CA MET A 22 20.12 -8.81 6.60
C MET A 22 20.65 -9.13 8.01
N PRO A 23 21.89 -8.77 8.40
CA PRO A 23 22.34 -8.88 9.79
C PRO A 23 21.46 -8.11 10.79
N ILE A 24 20.91 -6.95 10.40
CA ILE A 24 19.95 -6.20 11.23
C ILE A 24 18.66 -7.02 11.37
N VAL A 25 18.11 -7.52 10.26
CA VAL A 25 16.91 -8.38 10.26
C VAL A 25 17.10 -9.59 11.16
N ASP A 26 18.26 -10.25 11.12
CA ASP A 26 18.57 -11.38 12.01
C ASP A 26 18.50 -11.01 13.50
N GLY A 27 19.01 -9.83 13.86
CA GLY A 27 18.92 -9.32 15.23
C GLY A 27 17.50 -8.98 15.65
N LEU A 28 16.68 -8.46 14.73
CA LEU A 28 15.28 -8.15 14.96
C LEU A 28 14.44 -9.41 15.16
N ILE A 29 14.66 -10.45 14.34
CA ILE A 29 14.00 -11.76 14.49
C ILE A 29 14.35 -12.39 15.83
N LYS A 30 15.64 -12.39 16.22
CA LYS A 30 16.08 -12.90 17.54
C LYS A 30 15.48 -12.15 18.72
N SER A 31 14.94 -10.97 18.48
CA SER A 31 14.34 -10.10 19.50
C SER A 31 12.82 -10.01 19.36
N ASP A 32 12.21 -10.96 18.63
CA ASP A 32 10.77 -11.10 18.43
C ASP A 32 10.08 -9.83 17.90
N LYS A 33 10.77 -9.07 17.04
CA LYS A 33 10.21 -7.84 16.47
C LYS A 33 9.37 -8.13 15.24
N SER A 34 8.27 -7.41 15.08
CA SER A 34 7.42 -7.49 13.89
C SER A 34 8.03 -6.72 12.73
N LEU A 35 7.90 -7.29 11.53
CA LEU A 35 8.66 -6.92 10.35
C LEU A 35 7.73 -6.66 9.18
N LEU A 36 7.99 -5.60 8.43
CA LEU A 36 7.43 -5.38 7.11
C LEU A 36 8.58 -5.33 6.12
N PHE A 37 8.51 -6.11 5.05
CA PHE A 37 9.52 -6.15 4.00
C PHE A 37 8.96 -5.63 2.69
N ILE A 38 9.74 -4.81 2.00
CA ILE A 38 9.61 -4.65 0.56
C ILE A 38 10.62 -5.59 -0.08
N ASP A 39 10.12 -6.56 -0.84
CA ASP A 39 10.94 -7.68 -1.30
C ASP A 39 10.84 -7.89 -2.81
N LYS A 40 11.39 -6.93 -3.57
CA LYS A 40 11.34 -6.92 -5.05
C LYS A 40 11.97 -8.16 -5.71
N LYS A 41 12.82 -8.90 -5.01
CA LYS A 41 13.60 -10.03 -5.56
C LYS A 41 13.42 -11.34 -4.81
N PHE A 42 12.45 -11.40 -3.89
CA PHE A 42 12.28 -12.54 -2.97
C PHE A 42 13.55 -12.87 -2.14
N GLU A 43 14.42 -11.88 -1.93
CA GLU A 43 15.65 -12.04 -1.14
C GLU A 43 15.32 -12.18 0.34
N TYR A 44 14.29 -11.50 0.84
CA TYR A 44 13.89 -11.60 2.25
C TYR A 44 13.01 -12.82 2.50
N TYR A 45 12.00 -13.06 1.67
CA TYR A 45 11.10 -14.19 1.81
C TYR A 45 11.87 -15.50 1.70
N GLY A 46 12.74 -15.63 0.69
CA GLY A 46 13.58 -16.82 0.52
C GLY A 46 14.42 -17.10 1.76
N ASN A 47 15.15 -16.10 2.24
CA ASN A 47 16.06 -16.28 3.37
C ASN A 47 15.35 -16.45 4.73
N TYR A 48 14.19 -15.80 4.92
CA TYR A 48 13.61 -15.67 6.25
C TYR A 48 12.28 -16.39 6.46
N ALA A 49 11.48 -16.72 5.44
CA ALA A 49 10.14 -17.29 5.65
C ALA A 49 10.15 -18.56 6.51
N SER A 50 11.04 -19.51 6.20
CA SER A 50 11.20 -20.75 6.98
C SER A 50 11.66 -20.50 8.42
N LYS A 51 12.53 -19.51 8.63
CA LYS A 51 13.02 -19.13 9.96
C LYS A 51 11.92 -18.45 10.77
N LEU A 52 11.25 -17.46 10.20
CA LEU A 52 10.12 -16.75 10.79
C LEU A 52 9.02 -17.73 11.22
N LYS A 53 8.67 -18.70 10.36
CA LYS A 53 7.69 -19.73 10.68
C LYS A 53 8.12 -20.59 11.86
N LYS A 54 9.38 -21.01 11.93
CA LYS A 54 9.94 -21.77 13.07
C LYS A 54 9.94 -20.96 14.36
N GLU A 55 10.18 -19.65 14.26
CA GLU A 55 10.10 -18.70 15.36
C GLU A 55 8.66 -18.30 15.70
N GLY A 56 7.64 -18.89 15.07
CA GLY A 56 6.23 -18.65 15.40
C GLY A 56 5.66 -17.32 14.90
N TYR A 57 6.26 -16.73 13.86
CA TYR A 57 5.70 -15.55 13.21
C TYR A 57 4.43 -15.89 12.43
N GLU A 58 3.43 -15.02 12.49
CA GLU A 58 2.37 -14.98 11.48
C GLU A 58 2.92 -14.29 10.23
N ILE A 59 2.91 -14.99 9.10
CA ILE A 59 3.48 -14.51 7.84
C ILE A 59 2.37 -14.25 6.85
N LYS A 60 2.40 -13.07 6.21
CA LYS A 60 1.54 -12.70 5.09
C LYS A 60 2.34 -12.17 3.92
N VAL A 61 1.91 -12.49 2.70
CA VAL A 61 2.57 -12.08 1.46
C VAL A 61 1.56 -11.41 0.55
N LEU A 62 1.78 -10.15 0.21
CA LEU A 62 1.04 -9.45 -0.84
C LEU A 62 1.94 -9.32 -2.06
N ASN A 63 1.71 -10.17 -3.05
CA ASN A 63 2.57 -10.33 -4.21
C ASN A 63 1.98 -9.67 -5.45
N PHE A 64 2.38 -8.44 -5.76
CA PHE A 64 1.87 -7.72 -6.92
C PHE A 64 2.62 -8.03 -8.22
N ASP A 65 3.79 -8.66 -8.13
CA ASP A 65 4.57 -9.13 -9.29
C ASP A 65 3.96 -10.41 -9.88
N VAL A 66 3.66 -11.39 -9.02
CA VAL A 66 2.99 -12.63 -9.40
C VAL A 66 1.78 -12.88 -8.49
N PRO A 67 0.63 -12.21 -8.75
CA PRO A 67 -0.55 -12.23 -7.87
C PRO A 67 -1.14 -13.60 -7.55
N MET A 68 -0.87 -14.63 -8.36
CA MET A 68 -1.27 -16.01 -8.07
C MET A 68 -0.63 -16.55 -6.77
N TYR A 69 0.53 -16.00 -6.38
CA TYR A 69 1.29 -16.41 -5.21
C TYR A 69 1.20 -15.36 -4.09
N SER A 70 -0.02 -15.00 -3.71
CA SER A 70 -0.33 -13.92 -2.77
C SER A 70 -1.44 -14.34 -1.81
N ASP A 71 -1.39 -13.85 -0.57
CA ASP A 71 -2.58 -13.67 0.26
C ASP A 71 -3.45 -12.54 -0.35
N SER A 72 -4.68 -12.39 0.14
CA SER A 72 -5.59 -11.30 -0.24
C SER A 72 -6.04 -10.48 0.97
N VAL A 73 -6.17 -9.17 0.73
CA VAL A 73 -6.63 -8.16 1.69
C VAL A 73 -7.63 -7.24 1.00
N ASN A 74 -8.68 -6.80 1.69
CA ASN A 74 -9.51 -5.71 1.20
C ASN A 74 -8.94 -4.37 1.67
N VAL A 75 -8.37 -3.60 0.74
CA VAL A 75 -7.72 -2.30 1.05
C VAL A 75 -8.70 -1.19 1.46
N LEU A 76 -10.01 -1.44 1.36
CA LEU A 76 -11.05 -0.53 1.84
C LEU A 76 -11.67 -0.96 3.18
N GLU A 77 -11.24 -2.09 3.76
CA GLU A 77 -11.74 -2.60 5.05
C GLU A 77 -11.57 -1.59 6.18
N VAL A 78 -10.34 -1.08 6.33
CA VAL A 78 -9.96 -0.19 7.41
C VAL A 78 -10.73 1.14 7.37
N PRO A 79 -10.73 1.90 6.26
CA PRO A 79 -11.49 3.14 6.21
C PRO A 79 -13.00 2.90 6.35
N TYR A 80 -13.53 1.77 5.85
CA TYR A 80 -14.93 1.39 6.05
C TYR A 80 -15.27 1.20 7.54
N LYS A 81 -14.43 0.47 8.27
CA LYS A 81 -14.61 0.24 9.71
C LYS A 81 -14.64 1.54 10.50
N TYR A 82 -13.65 2.43 10.30
CA TYR A 82 -13.66 3.76 10.94
C TYR A 82 -14.93 4.55 10.61
N TYR A 83 -15.40 4.50 9.36
CA TYR A 83 -16.63 5.17 8.95
C TYR A 83 -17.85 4.63 9.69
N LYS A 84 -17.99 3.30 9.80
CA LYS A 84 -19.10 2.63 10.49
C LYS A 84 -19.05 2.82 12.02
N ASP A 85 -17.84 2.92 12.59
CA ASP A 85 -17.62 3.21 14.01
C ASP A 85 -17.85 4.71 14.36
N GLY A 86 -18.12 5.55 13.37
CA GLY A 86 -18.45 6.97 13.54
C GLY A 86 -17.27 7.93 13.44
N ASP A 87 -16.03 7.43 13.29
CA ASP A 87 -14.83 8.23 13.05
C ASP A 87 -14.68 8.56 11.55
N LYS A 88 -15.60 9.40 11.06
CA LYS A 88 -15.66 9.79 9.65
C LYS A 88 -14.44 10.58 9.19
N ASP A 89 -13.82 11.37 10.08
CA ASP A 89 -12.62 12.13 9.77
C ASP A 89 -11.44 11.19 9.52
N LYS A 90 -11.26 10.16 10.35
CA LYS A 90 -10.20 9.18 10.13
C LYS A 90 -10.45 8.34 8.88
N ALA A 91 -11.71 7.95 8.63
CA ALA A 91 -12.08 7.29 7.38
C ALA A 91 -11.71 8.16 6.16
N TYR A 92 -12.06 9.44 6.18
CA TYR A 92 -11.74 10.38 5.10
C TYR A 92 -10.23 10.54 4.89
N GLU A 93 -9.44 10.64 5.97
CA GLU A 93 -7.97 10.70 5.92
C GLU A 93 -7.40 9.47 5.20
N ILE A 94 -7.82 8.28 5.60
CA ILE A 94 -7.32 7.02 5.04
C ILE A 94 -7.75 6.84 3.58
N VAL A 95 -9.01 7.13 3.24
CA VAL A 95 -9.48 7.11 1.83
C VAL A 95 -8.68 8.12 1.00
N SER A 96 -8.42 9.32 1.51
CA SER A 96 -7.64 10.33 0.80
C SER A 96 -6.22 9.84 0.52
N MET A 97 -5.60 9.14 1.47
CA MET A 97 -4.27 8.53 1.29
C MET A 97 -4.29 7.42 0.22
N ILE A 98 -5.26 6.50 0.30
CA ILE A 98 -5.44 5.40 -0.64
C ILE A 98 -5.63 5.92 -2.07
N VAL A 99 -6.57 6.86 -2.25
CA VAL A 99 -6.89 7.40 -3.58
C VAL A 99 -5.71 8.21 -4.13
N SER A 100 -5.03 9.00 -3.31
CA SER A 100 -3.85 9.75 -3.77
C SER A 100 -2.69 8.82 -4.18
N ALA A 101 -2.58 7.62 -3.61
CA ALA A 101 -1.55 6.66 -3.99
C ALA A 101 -1.76 6.09 -5.40
N ILE A 102 -3.02 5.86 -5.81
CA ILE A 102 -3.37 5.29 -7.13
C ILE A 102 -3.50 6.35 -8.24
N PHE A 103 -3.60 7.63 -7.88
CA PHE A 103 -3.62 8.77 -8.81
C PHE A 103 -2.32 9.58 -8.68
N PRO A 104 -1.22 9.15 -9.32
CA PRO A 104 0.03 9.91 -9.28
C PRO A 104 -0.16 11.29 -9.91
N LYS A 105 0.29 12.34 -9.21
CA LYS A 105 0.26 13.71 -9.72
C LYS A 105 1.42 13.91 -10.70
N ASP A 106 1.09 14.20 -11.94
CA ASP A 106 2.07 14.67 -12.94
C ASP A 106 2.23 16.18 -12.78
N VAL A 107 3.45 16.62 -12.49
CA VAL A 107 3.80 18.03 -12.31
C VAL A 107 3.76 18.83 -13.63
N ASN A 108 3.78 18.14 -14.77
CA ASN A 108 3.76 18.77 -16.10
C ASN A 108 2.35 18.91 -16.68
N ASN A 109 1.35 18.25 -16.09
CA ASN A 109 -0.04 18.32 -16.53
C ASN A 109 -0.87 19.21 -15.62
N ASP A 110 -2.00 19.68 -16.14
CA ASP A 110 -2.97 20.44 -15.35
C ASP A 110 -3.48 19.57 -14.18
N PRO A 111 -3.23 19.99 -12.91
CA PRO A 111 -3.64 19.23 -11.74
C PRO A 111 -5.16 19.06 -11.65
N PHE A 112 -5.94 19.91 -12.32
CA PHE A 112 -7.41 19.85 -12.32
C PHE A 112 -7.94 18.44 -12.63
N TRP A 113 -7.41 17.76 -13.63
CA TRP A 113 -7.92 16.45 -14.05
C TRP A 113 -7.68 15.37 -12.99
N THR A 114 -6.46 15.32 -12.46
CA THR A 114 -6.07 14.34 -11.43
C THR A 114 -6.78 14.64 -10.12
N ASP A 115 -6.86 15.90 -9.69
CA ASP A 115 -7.53 16.30 -8.45
C ASP A 115 -9.06 16.09 -8.51
N SER A 116 -9.66 16.31 -9.69
CA SER A 116 -11.08 15.99 -9.92
C SER A 116 -11.35 14.50 -9.89
N ALA A 117 -10.49 13.68 -10.51
CA ALA A 117 -10.60 12.21 -10.48
C ALA A 117 -10.43 11.67 -9.04
N ILE A 118 -9.46 12.19 -8.30
CA ILE A 118 -9.25 11.87 -6.87
C ILE A 118 -10.52 12.20 -6.06
N SER A 119 -11.09 13.40 -6.26
CA SER A 119 -12.30 13.82 -5.55
C SER A 119 -13.49 12.93 -5.90
N LEU A 120 -13.67 12.61 -7.19
CA LEU A 120 -14.72 11.70 -7.65
C LEU A 120 -14.64 10.33 -6.97
N VAL A 121 -13.47 9.69 -6.98
CA VAL A 121 -13.28 8.35 -6.40
C VAL A 121 -13.44 8.36 -4.89
N ARG A 122 -12.87 9.37 -4.20
CA ARG A 122 -13.03 9.50 -2.74
C ARG A 122 -14.50 9.67 -2.36
N GLY A 123 -15.22 10.54 -3.06
CA GLY A 123 -16.65 10.74 -2.88
C GLY A 123 -17.46 9.46 -3.06
N TYR A 124 -17.15 8.66 -4.10
CA TYR A 124 -17.81 7.37 -4.30
C TYR A 124 -17.48 6.33 -3.26
N ILE A 125 -16.22 6.22 -2.82
CA ILE A 125 -15.87 5.30 -1.73
C ILE A 125 -16.65 5.66 -0.47
N LEU A 126 -16.75 6.93 -0.12
CA LEU A 126 -17.53 7.37 1.05
C LEU A 126 -19.03 7.07 0.89
N LYS A 127 -19.60 7.21 -0.32
CA LYS A 127 -20.99 6.80 -0.58
C LYS A 127 -21.18 5.29 -0.56
N LEU A 128 -20.20 4.50 -0.99
CA LEU A 128 -20.22 3.05 -0.80
C LEU A 128 -20.26 2.71 0.70
N PHE A 129 -19.48 3.41 1.54
CA PHE A 129 -19.50 3.15 2.99
C PHE A 129 -20.86 3.45 3.62
N GLU A 130 -21.60 4.42 3.09
CA GLU A 130 -22.95 4.72 3.53
C GLU A 130 -23.96 3.65 3.08
N LEU A 131 -23.94 3.32 1.79
CA LEU A 131 -25.04 2.62 1.10
C LEU A 131 -24.86 1.11 0.98
N ALA A 132 -23.62 0.62 0.89
CA ALA A 132 -23.29 -0.75 0.57
C ALA A 132 -23.04 -1.61 1.81
N LYS A 133 -23.14 -2.94 1.63
CA LYS A 133 -22.75 -3.92 2.65
C LYS A 133 -21.22 -4.09 2.68
N GLU A 134 -20.68 -4.57 3.80
CA GLU A 134 -19.23 -4.77 4.00
C GLU A 134 -18.59 -5.59 2.86
N ASP A 135 -19.26 -6.65 2.39
CA ASP A 135 -18.78 -7.53 1.32
C ASP A 135 -18.89 -6.93 -0.09
N GLU A 136 -19.52 -5.76 -0.22
CA GLU A 136 -19.62 -4.97 -1.45
C GLU A 136 -18.63 -3.78 -1.45
N ILE A 137 -17.85 -3.58 -0.39
CA ILE A 137 -16.89 -2.48 -0.30
C ILE A 137 -15.58 -2.87 -0.98
N ASN A 138 -15.44 -2.54 -2.25
CA ASN A 138 -14.22 -2.82 -3.02
C ASN A 138 -14.11 -1.91 -4.26
N PHE A 139 -12.94 -1.91 -4.90
CA PHE A 139 -12.70 -1.10 -6.10
C PHE A 139 -13.50 -1.58 -7.32
N LEU A 140 -13.97 -2.83 -7.35
CA LEU A 140 -14.89 -3.27 -8.41
C LEU A 140 -16.26 -2.60 -8.27
N SER A 141 -16.76 -2.42 -7.05
CA SER A 141 -17.95 -1.59 -6.79
C SER A 141 -17.73 -0.14 -7.21
N VAL A 142 -16.57 0.45 -6.90
CA VAL A 142 -16.23 1.81 -7.38
C VAL A 142 -16.27 1.88 -8.91
N SER A 143 -15.72 0.87 -9.59
CA SER A 143 -15.77 0.80 -11.06
C SER A 143 -17.19 0.72 -11.60
N ARG A 144 -18.04 -0.15 -11.03
CA ARG A 144 -19.46 -0.26 -11.45
C ARG A 144 -20.23 1.03 -11.16
N PHE A 145 -19.87 1.72 -10.09
CA PHE A 145 -20.44 3.03 -9.78
C PHE A 145 -20.16 4.04 -10.89
N LEU A 146 -18.93 4.07 -11.43
CA LEU A 146 -18.57 4.96 -12.54
C LEU A 146 -19.39 4.69 -13.81
N ASP A 147 -19.75 3.42 -14.06
CA ASP A 147 -20.56 3.04 -15.23
C ASP A 147 -21.95 3.67 -15.21
N THR A 148 -22.48 3.96 -14.03
CA THR A 148 -23.82 4.56 -13.88
C THR A 148 -23.86 6.03 -14.27
N LEU A 149 -22.69 6.68 -14.39
CA LEU A 149 -22.60 8.11 -14.69
C LEU A 149 -22.70 8.44 -16.18
N ASP A 150 -22.59 7.42 -17.03
CA ASP A 150 -22.78 7.51 -18.48
C ASP A 150 -24.19 7.06 -18.89
N THR A 151 -25.15 6.99 -17.95
CA THR A 151 -26.52 6.53 -18.18
C THR A 151 -27.52 7.69 -18.29
N GLU A 152 -28.69 7.41 -18.87
CA GLU A 152 -29.81 8.36 -18.91
C GLU A 152 -30.29 8.78 -17.51
N SER A 153 -30.04 7.95 -16.49
CA SER A 153 -30.43 8.16 -15.09
C SER A 153 -29.44 9.01 -14.27
N ILE A 154 -28.44 9.62 -14.92
CA ILE A 154 -27.42 10.46 -14.25
C ILE A 154 -28.04 11.56 -13.39
N LYS A 155 -29.19 12.10 -13.78
CA LYS A 155 -29.86 13.18 -13.05
C LYS A 155 -30.41 12.67 -11.71
N GLU A 156 -31.14 11.56 -11.72
CA GLU A 156 -31.73 10.92 -10.54
C GLU A 156 -30.63 10.42 -9.60
N ILE A 157 -29.58 9.80 -10.15
CA ILE A 157 -28.41 9.35 -9.39
C ILE A 157 -27.73 10.56 -8.71
N ARG A 158 -27.53 11.66 -9.44
CA ARG A 158 -26.95 12.88 -8.87
C ARG A 158 -27.79 13.42 -7.71
N GLU A 159 -29.10 13.51 -7.89
CA GLU A 159 -30.01 13.99 -6.84
C GLU A 159 -29.97 13.08 -5.61
N PHE A 160 -29.97 11.76 -5.82
CA PHE A 160 -29.85 10.78 -4.74
C PHE A 160 -28.53 10.91 -3.96
N LEU A 161 -27.41 11.08 -4.65
CA LEU A 161 -26.08 11.17 -4.02
C LEU A 161 -25.83 12.50 -3.30
N LEU A 162 -26.51 13.58 -3.70
CA LEU A 162 -26.28 14.91 -3.16
C LEU A 162 -27.36 15.37 -2.15
N LYS A 163 -28.28 14.48 -1.76
CA LYS A 163 -29.42 14.79 -0.89
C LYS A 163 -29.03 15.28 0.52
N ASP A 164 -27.91 14.82 1.07
CA ASP A 164 -27.54 15.09 2.47
C ASP A 164 -26.68 16.36 2.61
N ASP A 165 -27.19 17.37 3.33
CA ASP A 165 -26.64 18.73 3.30
C ASP A 165 -25.32 18.97 4.05
N ASN A 166 -24.66 17.94 4.61
CA ASN A 166 -23.39 18.14 5.35
C ASN A 166 -22.35 17.00 5.22
N ASP A 167 -22.44 16.16 4.20
CA ASP A 167 -21.51 15.03 4.05
C ASP A 167 -20.22 15.39 3.27
N ALA A 168 -19.08 14.83 3.70
CA ALA A 168 -17.81 14.95 3.00
C ALA A 168 -17.90 14.37 1.58
N ALA A 169 -18.64 13.28 1.41
CA ALA A 169 -18.87 12.68 0.10
C ALA A 169 -19.56 13.65 -0.87
N LYS A 170 -20.57 14.41 -0.40
CA LYS A 170 -21.24 15.44 -1.21
C LYS A 170 -20.27 16.52 -1.68
N ARG A 171 -19.41 17.01 -0.79
CA ARG A 171 -18.42 18.06 -1.12
C ARG A 171 -17.43 17.61 -2.19
N ASP A 172 -17.04 16.34 -2.15
CA ASP A 172 -16.16 15.74 -3.16
C ASP A 172 -16.85 15.49 -4.50
N LEU A 173 -18.12 15.08 -4.48
CA LEU A 173 -18.88 14.73 -5.69
C LEU A 173 -19.47 15.94 -6.41
N ILE A 174 -19.88 17.00 -5.69
CA ILE A 174 -20.69 18.09 -6.26
C ILE A 174 -19.99 18.83 -7.40
N SER A 175 -18.66 19.01 -7.31
CA SER A 175 -17.87 19.72 -8.33
C SER A 175 -17.84 18.96 -9.66
N VAL A 176 -17.79 17.62 -9.61
CA VAL A 176 -17.74 16.75 -10.79
C VAL A 176 -19.13 16.46 -11.33
N LEU A 177 -20.09 16.13 -10.45
CA LEU A 177 -21.46 15.80 -10.86
C LEU A 177 -22.25 17.00 -11.38
N SER A 178 -21.88 18.22 -10.98
CA SER A 178 -22.52 19.45 -11.47
C SER A 178 -21.80 20.08 -12.67
N ALA A 179 -20.65 19.54 -13.08
CA ALA A 179 -19.91 20.04 -14.22
C ALA A 179 -20.68 19.85 -15.55
N PRO A 180 -20.38 20.64 -16.60
CA PRO A 180 -20.85 20.37 -17.94
C PRO A 180 -20.50 18.94 -18.39
N TYR A 181 -21.28 18.38 -19.32
CA TYR A 181 -21.14 16.97 -19.75
C TYR A 181 -19.71 16.65 -20.21
N GLU A 182 -19.12 17.48 -21.05
CA GLU A 182 -17.80 17.30 -21.66
C GLU A 182 -16.68 17.29 -20.62
N THR A 183 -16.76 18.20 -19.64
CA THR A 183 -15.84 18.24 -18.50
C THR A 183 -16.00 16.99 -17.64
N ARG A 184 -17.24 16.62 -17.29
CA ARG A 184 -17.53 15.43 -16.49
C ARG A 184 -17.06 14.15 -17.18
N ALA A 185 -17.38 13.98 -18.46
CA ALA A 185 -16.95 12.85 -19.28
C ALA A 185 -15.42 12.72 -19.34
N SER A 186 -14.71 13.86 -19.43
CA SER A 186 -13.24 13.88 -19.41
C SER A 186 -12.68 13.44 -18.06
N ILE A 187 -13.26 13.90 -16.95
CA ILE A 187 -12.89 13.47 -15.59
C ILE A 187 -13.17 11.97 -15.40
N ILE A 188 -14.33 11.47 -15.85
CA ILE A 188 -14.67 10.04 -15.81
C ILE A 188 -13.65 9.22 -16.60
N SER A 189 -13.25 9.67 -17.79
CA SER A 189 -12.23 9.00 -18.62
C SER A 189 -10.89 8.87 -17.90
N VAL A 190 -10.38 9.97 -17.32
CA VAL A 190 -9.15 9.97 -16.51
C VAL A 190 -9.28 9.03 -15.31
N THR A 191 -10.44 9.04 -14.65
CA THR A 191 -10.74 8.17 -13.51
C THR A 191 -10.72 6.70 -13.91
N ARG A 192 -11.41 6.34 -15.00
CA ARG A 192 -11.48 4.97 -15.53
C ARG A 192 -10.09 4.42 -15.87
N ILE A 193 -9.20 5.23 -16.44
CA ILE A 193 -7.82 4.80 -16.75
C ILE A 193 -7.11 4.25 -15.50
N GLN A 194 -7.22 4.94 -14.35
CA GLN A 194 -6.55 4.48 -13.13
C GLN A 194 -7.29 3.32 -12.45
N ILE A 195 -8.62 3.38 -12.34
CA ILE A 195 -9.41 2.30 -11.73
C ILE A 195 -9.25 0.98 -12.50
N ASN A 196 -9.21 1.03 -13.84
CA ASN A 196 -9.01 -0.15 -14.68
C ASN A 196 -7.69 -0.88 -14.42
N LYS A 197 -6.62 -0.17 -14.00
CA LYS A 197 -5.35 -0.80 -13.61
C LYS A 197 -5.49 -1.71 -12.39
N LEU A 198 -6.48 -1.45 -11.55
CA LEU A 198 -6.80 -2.22 -10.36
C LEU A 198 -7.74 -3.39 -10.68
N VAL A 199 -8.81 -3.12 -11.44
CA VAL A 199 -9.94 -4.07 -11.58
C VAL A 199 -9.86 -5.00 -12.79
N ASN A 200 -9.14 -4.64 -13.86
CA ASN A 200 -9.14 -5.45 -15.10
C ASN A 200 -8.27 -6.71 -15.00
N TYR A 201 -7.38 -6.81 -14.00
CA TYR A 201 -6.52 -7.97 -13.80
C TYR A 201 -7.12 -8.84 -12.69
N GLU A 202 -7.78 -9.93 -13.06
CA GLU A 202 -8.55 -10.78 -12.14
C GLU A 202 -7.77 -11.16 -10.86
N ASN A 203 -6.54 -11.66 -11.00
CA ASN A 203 -5.74 -12.06 -9.82
C ASN A 203 -5.36 -10.85 -8.96
N LYS A 204 -5.01 -9.71 -9.55
CA LYS A 204 -4.70 -8.47 -8.83
C LYS A 204 -5.92 -7.96 -8.07
N LEU A 205 -7.08 -7.96 -8.72
CA LEU A 205 -8.33 -7.56 -8.12
C LEU A 205 -8.67 -8.44 -6.89
N ASN A 206 -8.50 -9.76 -7.02
CA ASN A 206 -8.67 -10.69 -5.90
C ASN A 206 -7.70 -10.40 -4.75
N VAL A 207 -6.43 -10.03 -5.02
CA VAL A 207 -5.46 -9.67 -3.98
C VAL A 207 -5.89 -8.44 -3.16
N ILE A 208 -6.53 -7.45 -3.80
CA ILE A 208 -6.87 -6.16 -3.14
C ILE A 208 -8.33 -6.01 -2.70
N SER A 209 -9.20 -6.98 -3.04
CA SER A 209 -10.65 -6.89 -2.78
C SER A 209 -11.21 -8.07 -1.99
N ASN A 210 -10.51 -9.19 -1.92
CA ASN A 210 -10.90 -10.29 -1.02
C ASN A 210 -10.19 -10.15 0.31
N GLU A 211 -10.84 -10.64 1.36
CA GLU A 211 -10.31 -10.62 2.71
C GLU A 211 -9.98 -12.05 3.16
N GLU A 212 -8.73 -12.48 2.94
CA GLU A 212 -8.19 -13.66 3.60
C GLU A 212 -7.62 -13.35 4.99
N PHE A 213 -7.24 -12.09 5.20
CA PHE A 213 -6.92 -11.54 6.50
C PHE A 213 -7.29 -10.06 6.55
N LYS A 214 -7.61 -9.56 7.74
CA LYS A 214 -7.81 -8.14 8.00
C LYS A 214 -6.46 -7.50 8.29
N LEU A 215 -6.08 -6.49 7.51
CA LEU A 215 -4.81 -5.78 7.71
C LEU A 215 -4.77 -5.10 9.08
N SER A 216 -5.90 -4.53 9.51
CA SER A 216 -6.08 -3.94 10.84
C SER A 216 -5.75 -4.94 11.95
N ASP A 217 -6.34 -6.13 11.91
CA ASP A 217 -6.12 -7.17 12.92
C ASP A 217 -4.70 -7.75 12.87
N PHE A 218 -4.12 -7.88 11.66
CA PHE A 218 -2.77 -8.39 11.48
C PHE A 218 -1.69 -7.40 11.98
N LEU A 219 -1.89 -6.09 11.79
CA LEU A 219 -0.92 -5.07 12.16
C LEU A 219 -1.06 -4.58 13.61
N VAL A 220 -2.28 -4.65 14.17
CA VAL A 220 -2.56 -4.35 15.58
C VAL A 220 -2.32 -5.63 16.39
N THR A 221 -1.12 -5.73 16.93
CA THR A 221 -0.75 -6.88 17.75
C THR A 221 -1.12 -6.64 19.20
N ASN A 222 -1.96 -7.51 19.73
CA ASN A 222 -2.08 -7.72 21.17
C ASN A 222 -1.33 -9.01 21.53
N ASP A 223 -0.85 -9.11 22.77
CA ASP A 223 -0.39 -10.38 23.36
C ASP A 223 0.85 -11.03 22.73
N ASN A 224 1.94 -10.29 22.55
CA ASN A 224 3.26 -10.82 22.13
C ASN A 224 3.29 -11.56 20.78
N LYS A 225 2.26 -11.42 19.93
CA LYS A 225 2.28 -11.98 18.58
C LYS A 225 3.29 -11.26 17.70
N LYS A 226 4.08 -12.03 16.95
CA LYS A 226 5.13 -11.57 16.04
C LYS A 226 4.67 -11.75 14.60
N HIS A 227 4.75 -10.69 13.81
CA HIS A 227 4.19 -10.65 12.45
C HIS A 227 5.27 -10.32 11.42
N ALA A 228 5.15 -10.91 10.23
CA ALA A 228 6.00 -10.60 9.08
C ALA A 228 5.13 -10.40 7.84
N LEU A 229 5.08 -9.16 7.34
CA LEU A 229 4.40 -8.81 6.09
C LEU A 229 5.42 -8.64 4.96
N PHE A 230 5.27 -9.39 3.88
CA PHE A 230 6.08 -9.25 2.68
C PHE A 230 5.25 -8.57 1.59
N LEU A 231 5.70 -7.40 1.14
CA LEU A 231 5.14 -6.68 0.01
C LEU A 231 6.07 -6.86 -1.19
N VAL A 232 5.59 -7.51 -2.24
CA VAL A 232 6.38 -7.74 -3.45
C VAL A 232 5.90 -6.77 -4.54
N PRO A 233 6.66 -5.69 -4.83
CA PRO A 233 6.35 -4.78 -5.93
C PRO A 233 6.50 -5.46 -7.28
N LYS A 234 5.81 -4.95 -8.30
CA LYS A 234 5.95 -5.42 -9.67
C LYS A 234 7.31 -5.01 -10.23
N MET A 235 8.06 -5.97 -10.77
CA MET A 235 9.48 -5.74 -11.11
C MET A 235 9.67 -4.63 -12.16
N GLU A 236 8.82 -4.66 -13.18
CA GLU A 236 8.86 -3.81 -14.37
C GLU A 236 8.24 -2.42 -14.15
N ASP A 237 7.44 -2.25 -13.10
CA ASP A 237 6.72 -1.00 -12.86
C ASP A 237 7.62 -0.02 -12.09
N SER A 238 7.76 1.18 -12.65
CA SER A 238 8.51 2.29 -12.04
C SER A 238 7.73 2.97 -10.90
N ASN A 239 6.42 2.77 -10.83
CA ASN A 239 5.56 3.28 -9.78
C ASN A 239 4.76 2.11 -9.20
N ASN A 240 4.97 1.80 -7.92
CA ASN A 240 4.36 0.66 -7.25
C ASN A 240 3.20 1.13 -6.36
N GLU A 241 2.13 1.66 -6.97
CA GLU A 241 1.05 2.36 -6.24
C GLU A 241 0.39 1.48 -5.17
N LEU A 242 0.20 0.19 -5.45
CA LEU A 242 -0.39 -0.75 -4.50
C LEU A 242 0.50 -1.01 -3.29
N VAL A 243 1.82 -1.13 -3.49
CA VAL A 243 2.76 -1.26 -2.37
C VAL A 243 2.78 0.02 -1.54
N ASN A 244 2.82 1.18 -2.20
CA ASN A 244 2.77 2.48 -1.52
C ASN A 244 1.48 2.66 -0.71
N MET A 245 0.34 2.23 -1.25
CA MET A 245 -0.95 2.22 -0.56
C MET A 245 -0.91 1.38 0.72
N ILE A 246 -0.50 0.11 0.62
CA ILE A 246 -0.44 -0.80 1.78
C ILE A 246 0.58 -0.29 2.81
N LEU A 247 1.73 0.24 2.40
CA LEU A 247 2.70 0.83 3.32
C LEU A 247 2.13 2.02 4.09
N ALA A 248 1.40 2.88 3.39
CA ALA A 248 0.79 4.07 3.98
C ALA A 248 -0.30 3.66 4.99
N GLU A 249 -1.13 2.69 4.64
CA GLU A 249 -2.14 2.12 5.54
C GLU A 249 -1.51 1.41 6.73
N ALA A 250 -0.47 0.61 6.49
CA ALA A 250 0.26 -0.08 7.54
C ALA A 250 0.89 0.90 8.54
N TYR A 251 1.49 1.99 8.03
CA TYR A 251 2.00 3.06 8.88
C TYR A 251 0.92 3.68 9.76
N GLN A 252 -0.31 3.82 9.26
CA GLN A 252 -1.43 4.35 10.02
C GLN A 252 -1.95 3.39 11.10
N LEU A 253 -1.90 2.08 10.83
CA LEU A 253 -2.42 1.02 11.69
C LEU A 253 -1.45 0.56 12.78
N CYS A 254 -0.15 0.48 12.45
CA CYS A 254 0.87 0.04 13.39
C CYS A 254 0.87 0.94 14.63
N LYS A 255 0.44 0.37 15.76
CA LYS A 255 0.37 1.00 17.08
C LYS A 255 0.80 -0.03 18.14
N ASN A 256 1.10 0.44 19.35
CA ASN A 256 1.30 -0.38 20.57
C ASN A 256 2.53 -1.29 20.62
N GLN A 257 3.19 -1.59 19.50
CA GLN A 257 4.46 -2.35 19.47
C GLN A 257 5.47 -1.78 18.48
N ASN A 258 6.70 -2.26 18.56
CA ASN A 258 7.75 -1.88 17.61
C ASN A 258 7.58 -2.64 16.29
N TRP A 259 7.34 -1.89 15.21
CA TRP A 259 7.37 -2.39 13.84
C TRP A 259 8.65 -1.94 13.14
N TYR A 260 9.29 -2.85 12.39
CA TYR A 260 10.48 -2.54 11.61
C TYR A 260 10.19 -2.71 10.14
N PHE A 261 10.26 -1.60 9.41
CA PHE A 261 9.98 -1.54 7.98
C PHE A 261 11.31 -1.62 7.23
N ILE A 262 11.55 -2.75 6.58
CA ILE A 262 12.71 -3.04 5.77
C ILE A 262 12.38 -2.66 4.33
N LEU A 263 12.75 -1.42 3.98
CA LEU A 263 12.46 -0.78 2.71
C LEU A 263 13.71 -0.83 1.82
N ASP A 264 14.10 -2.04 1.39
CA ASP A 264 15.29 -2.22 0.55
C ASP A 264 15.00 -1.89 -0.92
N ASN A 265 16.02 -1.45 -1.66
CA ASN A 265 15.91 -0.89 -3.01
C ASN A 265 14.78 0.14 -3.12
N PHE A 266 14.64 1.00 -2.11
CA PHE A 266 13.54 1.95 -1.98
C PHE A 266 13.40 2.89 -3.18
N ASP A 267 14.54 3.26 -3.77
CA ASP A 267 14.61 4.08 -4.98
C ASP A 267 13.99 3.41 -6.23
N MET A 268 13.66 2.11 -6.17
CA MET A 268 12.96 1.38 -7.22
C MET A 268 11.44 1.31 -7.06
N LEU A 269 10.88 1.85 -5.98
CA LEU A 269 9.42 1.84 -5.73
C LEU A 269 8.67 2.94 -6.46
N GLY A 270 9.38 3.98 -6.89
CA GLY A 270 8.79 5.23 -7.33
C GLY A 270 8.47 6.16 -6.16
N LYS A 271 7.93 7.34 -6.50
CA LYS A 271 7.64 8.38 -5.52
C LYS A 271 6.51 7.96 -4.59
N MET A 272 6.80 7.93 -3.28
CA MET A 272 5.78 7.67 -2.26
C MET A 272 5.24 8.99 -1.70
N ASN A 273 3.93 9.19 -1.85
CA ASN A 273 3.25 10.37 -1.32
C ASN A 273 3.38 10.44 0.21
N ASN A 274 3.69 11.63 0.73
CA ASN A 274 3.83 11.92 2.17
C ASN A 274 4.91 11.09 2.91
N PHE A 275 5.82 10.43 2.20
CA PHE A 275 6.87 9.63 2.85
C PHE A 275 7.75 10.44 3.80
N LYS A 276 8.11 11.69 3.44
CA LYS A 276 8.87 12.60 4.32
C LYS A 276 8.21 12.72 5.69
N GLY A 277 6.91 13.00 5.74
CA GLY A 277 6.16 13.13 6.99
C GLY A 277 6.16 11.82 7.78
N MET A 278 5.94 10.69 7.10
CA MET A 278 5.97 9.36 7.70
C MET A 278 7.33 9.04 8.32
N PHE A 279 8.42 9.28 7.59
CA PHE A 279 9.78 8.99 8.04
C PHE A 279 10.22 9.87 9.20
N LEU A 280 9.90 11.17 9.15
CA LEU A 280 10.22 12.12 10.22
C LEU A 280 9.50 11.81 11.53
N SER A 281 8.31 11.21 11.46
CA SER A 281 7.49 10.92 12.64
C SER A 281 7.42 9.44 13.05
N SER A 282 8.08 8.54 12.31
CA SER A 282 7.94 7.09 12.49
C SER A 282 8.35 6.60 13.89
N SER A 283 9.47 7.11 14.42
CA SER A 283 9.99 6.67 15.72
C SER A 283 9.06 7.02 16.88
N TYR A 284 8.33 8.14 16.81
CA TYR A 284 7.30 8.50 17.81
C TYR A 284 6.11 7.53 17.80
N ARG A 285 5.94 6.78 16.71
CA ARG A 285 4.91 5.75 16.54
C ARG A 285 5.44 4.33 16.79
N ASN A 286 6.65 4.18 17.31
CA ASN A 286 7.36 2.90 17.43
C ASN A 286 7.55 2.18 16.08
N ILE A 287 7.65 2.93 14.99
CA ILE A 287 7.95 2.40 13.66
C ILE A 287 9.38 2.81 13.30
N TYR A 288 10.24 1.82 13.01
CA TYR A 288 11.64 2.06 12.65
C TYR A 288 11.88 1.59 11.22
N MET A 289 12.36 2.49 10.37
CA MET A 289 12.54 2.23 8.96
C MET A 289 14.02 2.00 8.63
N VAL A 290 14.33 0.91 7.93
CA VAL A 290 15.63 0.62 7.34
C VAL A 290 15.49 0.77 5.83
N ILE A 291 16.07 1.83 5.28
CA ILE A 291 16.01 2.14 3.85
C ILE A 291 17.30 1.67 3.19
N GLY A 292 17.19 0.79 2.20
CA GLY A 292 18.29 0.52 1.27
C GLY A 292 18.10 1.40 0.03
N THR A 293 19.10 2.23 -0.30
CA THR A 293 19.09 3.05 -1.52
C THR A 293 20.38 2.90 -2.31
N ARG A 294 20.29 3.03 -3.64
CA ARG A 294 21.46 3.09 -4.52
C ARG A 294 22.15 4.45 -4.52
N ASP A 295 21.37 5.50 -4.27
CA ASP A 295 21.82 6.88 -4.28
C ASP A 295 21.07 7.67 -3.21
N VAL A 296 21.80 8.09 -2.19
CA VAL A 296 21.25 8.90 -1.11
C VAL A 296 20.93 10.32 -1.56
N ASP A 297 21.63 10.87 -2.55
CA ASP A 297 21.41 12.23 -3.02
C ASP A 297 20.08 12.33 -3.76
N SER A 298 19.75 11.35 -4.61
CA SER A 298 18.42 11.24 -5.22
C SER A 298 17.30 11.18 -4.17
N LEU A 299 17.48 10.38 -3.11
CA LEU A 299 16.52 10.30 -2.01
C LEU A 299 16.32 11.65 -1.31
N VAL A 300 17.41 12.39 -1.08
CA VAL A 300 17.39 13.72 -0.47
C VAL A 300 16.74 14.76 -1.38
N ASN A 301 17.02 14.70 -2.68
CA ASN A 301 16.39 15.60 -3.65
C ASN A 301 14.87 15.40 -3.69
N GLU A 302 14.41 14.18 -3.49
CA GLU A 302 12.99 13.84 -3.51
C GLU A 302 12.27 14.15 -2.20
N TYR A 303 12.88 13.86 -1.04
CA TYR A 303 12.22 13.92 0.28
C TYR A 303 12.78 15.00 1.23
N GLY A 304 13.80 15.73 0.81
CA GLY A 304 14.44 16.81 1.59
C GLY A 304 15.52 16.32 2.56
N LYS A 305 16.44 17.23 2.91
CA LYS A 305 17.60 16.95 3.78
C LYS A 305 17.22 16.66 5.23
N GLU A 306 16.02 17.03 5.65
CA GLU A 306 15.54 16.87 7.02
C GLU A 306 15.43 15.40 7.43
N ILE A 307 15.30 14.47 6.46
CA ILE A 307 15.29 13.03 6.75
C ILE A 307 16.54 12.58 7.52
N PHE A 308 17.69 13.23 7.33
CA PHE A 308 18.91 12.90 8.06
C PHE A 308 18.88 13.27 9.54
N GLN A 309 17.95 14.12 9.98
CA GLN A 309 17.83 14.50 11.38
C GLN A 309 17.32 13.35 12.25
N VAL A 310 16.56 12.42 11.65
CA VAL A 310 15.87 11.32 12.37
C VAL A 310 16.45 9.95 12.05
N CYS A 311 17.49 9.86 11.21
CA CYS A 311 18.12 8.60 10.85
C CYS A 311 19.63 8.62 11.05
N ASP A 312 20.22 7.43 11.11
CA ASP A 312 21.64 7.25 10.87
C ASP A 312 21.87 6.88 9.40
N VAL A 313 23.07 7.12 8.89
CA VAL A 313 23.46 6.76 7.51
C VAL A 313 24.67 5.83 7.56
N LYS A 314 24.59 4.72 6.84
CA LYS A 314 25.70 3.78 6.64
C LYS A 314 26.00 3.62 5.16
N ASN A 315 27.28 3.55 4.80
CA ASN A 315 27.70 3.27 3.43
C ASN A 315 28.17 1.81 3.34
N SER A 316 27.78 1.12 2.27
CA SER A 316 28.28 -0.24 2.02
C SER A 316 29.76 -0.29 1.70
N LYS A 317 30.37 0.85 1.32
CA LYS A 317 31.82 0.95 1.07
C LYS A 317 32.65 0.71 2.34
N ASP A 318 32.02 0.81 3.52
CA ASP A 318 32.66 0.56 4.82
C ASP A 318 32.65 -0.95 5.20
N LEU A 319 32.11 -1.82 4.34
CA LEU A 319 32.13 -3.27 4.53
C LEU A 319 33.51 -3.84 4.19
N ASN A 320 34.15 -4.53 5.13
CA ASN A 320 35.35 -5.32 4.84
C ASN A 320 35.02 -6.47 3.88
N VAL A 321 35.61 -6.41 2.68
CA VAL A 321 35.27 -7.21 1.47
C VAL A 321 35.51 -8.72 1.64
N SER A 322 36.24 -9.18 2.67
CA SER A 322 36.59 -10.59 2.86
C SER A 322 35.43 -11.54 3.23
N ASN A 323 34.24 -11.02 3.56
CA ASN A 323 33.07 -11.82 3.93
C ASN A 323 31.96 -11.90 2.86
N ILE A 324 32.09 -11.17 1.74
CA ILE A 324 31.00 -11.02 0.75
C ILE A 324 30.87 -12.26 -0.16
N ASP A 325 31.99 -12.89 -0.53
CA ASP A 325 31.99 -14.01 -1.47
C ASP A 325 31.38 -15.30 -0.91
N LYS A 326 31.52 -15.56 0.40
CA LYS A 326 30.89 -16.71 1.07
C LYS A 326 29.38 -16.53 1.25
N MET A 327 28.88 -15.29 1.33
CA MET A 327 27.46 -15.03 1.47
C MET A 327 26.74 -15.23 0.14
N ASN A 328 27.28 -14.71 -0.96
CA ASN A 328 26.64 -14.75 -2.28
C ASN A 328 26.39 -16.16 -2.85
N THR A 329 27.21 -17.16 -2.48
CA THR A 329 27.07 -18.54 -2.99
C THR A 329 25.83 -19.25 -2.45
N ASN A 330 25.36 -18.91 -1.25
CA ASN A 330 24.14 -19.48 -0.67
C ASN A 330 22.84 -18.92 -1.31
N PHE A 331 22.89 -17.71 -1.89
CA PHE A 331 21.70 -17.05 -2.47
C PHE A 331 21.23 -17.69 -3.79
N GLN A 332 22.14 -18.22 -4.60
CA GLN A 332 21.78 -18.79 -5.91
C GLN A 332 21.05 -20.14 -5.82
N MET A 333 21.18 -20.86 -4.69
CA MET A 333 20.57 -22.19 -4.53
C MET A 333 19.09 -22.15 -4.07
N MET A 334 18.56 -21.00 -3.63
CA MET A 334 17.24 -20.91 -2.98
C MET A 334 16.08 -20.52 -3.91
N SER A 335 16.31 -20.31 -5.21
CA SER A 335 15.26 -19.81 -6.13
C SER A 335 14.25 -20.86 -6.61
N ALA A 336 14.61 -22.14 -6.59
CA ALA A 336 13.75 -23.23 -7.07
C ALA A 336 12.71 -23.71 -6.04
N ASP A 337 13.07 -23.72 -4.74
CA ASP A 337 12.21 -24.22 -3.65
C ASP A 337 11.20 -23.17 -3.12
N LEU A 338 11.31 -21.92 -3.58
CA LEU A 338 10.46 -20.80 -3.15
C LEU A 338 8.97 -20.97 -3.50
N LYS A 339 8.67 -21.63 -4.62
CA LYS A 339 7.30 -21.77 -5.13
C LYS A 339 6.42 -22.69 -4.26
N GLU A 340 7.00 -23.66 -3.56
CA GLU A 340 6.24 -24.56 -2.67
C GLU A 340 5.89 -23.89 -1.33
N VAL A 341 6.49 -22.75 -1.02
CA VAL A 341 6.34 -22.06 0.29
C VAL A 341 5.50 -20.79 0.18
N LEU A 342 5.30 -20.22 -1.01
CA LEU A 342 4.44 -19.05 -1.21
C LEU A 342 2.95 -19.41 -1.05
N PRO A 343 2.11 -18.48 -0.55
CA PRO A 343 0.67 -18.72 -0.48
C PRO A 343 0.09 -18.83 -1.89
N ASN A 344 -0.93 -19.68 -2.07
CA ASN A 344 -1.72 -19.70 -3.30
C ASN A 344 -2.93 -18.78 -3.12
N LEU A 345 -3.14 -17.87 -4.08
CA LEU A 345 -4.26 -16.94 -4.08
C LEU A 345 -5.60 -17.70 -4.07
N LYS A 346 -6.43 -17.45 -3.06
CA LYS A 346 -7.79 -17.99 -3.02
C LYS A 346 -8.74 -17.05 -3.73
N LYS A 347 -9.08 -17.40 -4.97
CA LYS A 347 -10.11 -16.68 -5.73
C LYS A 347 -11.47 -16.87 -5.08
N LYS A 348 -12.20 -15.77 -4.92
CA LYS A 348 -13.60 -15.75 -4.47
C LYS A 348 -14.39 -14.82 -5.37
N GLU A 349 -15.69 -15.04 -5.47
CA GLU A 349 -16.57 -14.10 -6.14
C GLU A 349 -16.56 -12.77 -5.38
N ILE A 350 -16.25 -11.69 -6.09
CA ILE A 350 -16.25 -10.34 -5.54
C ILE A 350 -17.63 -9.76 -5.76
N LYS A 351 -18.40 -9.63 -4.68
CA LYS A 351 -19.70 -8.97 -4.72
C LYS A 351 -19.52 -7.49 -4.97
N THR A 352 -20.53 -6.88 -5.58
CA THR A 352 -20.48 -5.46 -5.88
C THR A 352 -21.76 -4.77 -5.51
N PHE A 353 -21.62 -3.50 -5.19
CA PHE A 353 -22.74 -2.60 -5.03
C PHE A 353 -23.38 -2.23 -6.38
N ASP A 354 -24.71 -2.15 -6.39
CA ASP A 354 -25.52 -1.57 -7.46
C ASP A 354 -26.33 -0.38 -6.91
N ILE A 355 -26.09 0.80 -7.46
CA ILE A 355 -26.78 2.02 -7.03
C ILE A 355 -28.26 2.03 -7.41
N LEU A 356 -28.64 1.42 -8.54
CA LEU A 356 -30.02 1.42 -9.00
C LEU A 356 -30.89 0.61 -8.02
N ASP A 357 -30.37 -0.51 -7.53
CA ASP A 357 -30.99 -1.30 -6.47
C ASP A 357 -31.11 -0.51 -5.16
N ALA A 358 -30.09 0.29 -4.81
CA ALA A 358 -30.11 1.12 -3.60
C ALA A 358 -31.11 2.29 -3.68
N MET A 359 -31.32 2.88 -4.86
CA MET A 359 -32.31 3.93 -5.09
C MET A 359 -33.75 3.43 -5.05
N SER A 360 -33.97 2.13 -5.27
CA SER A 360 -35.30 1.50 -5.27
C SER A 360 -35.84 1.14 -3.87
N LYS A 361 -35.00 1.24 -2.83
CA LYS A 361 -35.32 0.95 -1.43
C LYS A 361 -35.55 2.23 -0.66
#